data_AF-A0A7S0R6Z0-F1
#
_entry.id   AF-A0A7S0R6Z0-F1
#
_cell.length_a   1.000
_cell.length_b   1.000
_cell.length_c   1.000
_cell.angle_alpha   90.00
_cell.angle_beta   90.00
_cell.angle_gamma   90.00
#
_symmetry.space_group_name_H-M   'P 1'
#
loop_
_entity.id
_entity.type
_entity.pdbx_description
1 polymer ?
#
loop_
_entity_poly.entity_id
_entity_poly.type
_entity_poly.pdbx_seq_one_letter_code
_entity_poly.pdbx_strand_id
1 'polypeptide(L)'
;GAQPPIELLRQFMDYTGWYGRDNVFRNMVDVQMVAAMGPAGGGRNQVTGRYLRHFNLVSIVDVADNVLAGIFDSILKWYLKDTGFVREAQDMSGKIIEATLQVYKNAMQSLLPTPTKSHYVFNLRDFARVVQGVMLTTASSVPAGKPGKDLMCQLWVHEILRVFYDRLVDEKDNNWMLQLLKQLLPQVFDVEFDTLMQFVNKEHVEGEPPKELEIGDLRKLFFGNYMDPDLGGEDQPPRKYERILDIDALIGVMEDYLTDYNGMSKRPMNLAMFLFAVEHVSRISRILNQPGGHLLLVGVGGSGRQSLTRLGASINMMQVIQVEISKSYTVVEWREDLKRILRQSGGEGKPTVFLFSDTQIKDEGFVEDINNILNAGEVPNMFPNDEKAGVIETVRPIATKMGLQLESQLELWSFFTQRCKEILHIALCFSPIGAAFRDRLRQYPSLVNCCTID
;
A
#
# COMPACT_ATOMS: atom_id res chain seq x y z
N GLY A 1 20.59 -8.50 26.26
CA GLY A 1 20.50 -7.61 27.42
C GLY A 1 19.09 -7.65 28.00
N ALA A 2 18.86 -7.03 29.15
CA ALA A 2 17.52 -6.88 29.72
C ALA A 2 16.65 -6.01 28.79
N GLN A 3 15.37 -6.36 28.67
CA GLN A 3 14.38 -5.60 27.88
C GLN A 3 13.35 -5.02 28.86
N PRO A 4 13.47 -3.73 29.26
CA PRO A 4 12.67 -3.17 30.35
C PRO A 4 11.14 -3.34 30.20
N PRO A 5 10.54 -3.19 29.00
CA PRO A 5 9.11 -3.43 28.82
C PRO A 5 8.71 -4.89 29.13
N ILE A 6 9.54 -5.86 28.75
CA ILE A 6 9.30 -7.28 29.03
C ILE A 6 9.39 -7.57 30.53
N GLU A 7 10.33 -6.92 31.23
CA GLU A 7 10.47 -7.11 32.68
C GLU A 7 9.28 -6.54 33.47
N LEU A 8 8.67 -5.45 33.00
CA LEU A 8 7.43 -4.92 33.58
C LEU A 8 6.25 -5.90 33.38
N LEU A 9 6.10 -6.45 32.18
CA LEU A 9 5.07 -7.46 31.91
C LEU A 9 5.33 -8.76 32.70
N ARG A 10 6.59 -9.12 32.93
CA ARG A 10 6.95 -10.23 33.81
C ARG A 10 6.56 -9.95 35.25
N GLN A 11 6.85 -8.74 35.75
CA GLN A 11 6.46 -8.33 37.11
C GLN A 11 4.95 -8.45 37.31
N PHE A 12 4.16 -8.02 36.32
CA PHE A 12 2.71 -8.21 36.34
C PHE A 12 2.32 -9.69 36.50
N MET A 13 2.91 -10.61 35.72
CA MET A 13 2.56 -12.03 35.80
C MET A 13 3.07 -12.72 37.07
N ASP A 14 4.17 -12.23 37.66
CA ASP A 14 4.72 -12.78 38.91
C ASP A 14 3.96 -12.29 40.16
N TYR A 15 3.54 -11.02 40.17
CA TYR A 15 3.01 -10.34 41.36
C TYR A 15 1.58 -9.83 41.21
N THR A 16 0.89 -10.19 40.11
CA THR A 16 -0.46 -9.73 39.73
C THR A 16 -0.62 -8.21 39.67
N GLY A 17 0.48 -7.45 39.55
CA GLY A 17 0.44 -6.01 39.64
C GLY A 17 1.81 -5.32 39.58
N TRP A 18 1.80 -4.00 39.70
CA TRP A 18 3.02 -3.18 39.74
C TRP A 18 2.78 -1.87 40.52
N TYR A 19 3.86 -1.20 40.90
CA TYR A 19 3.79 0.12 41.51
C TYR A 19 3.55 1.21 40.45
N GLY A 20 2.57 2.08 40.70
CA GLY A 20 2.42 3.31 39.94
C GLY A 20 3.55 4.31 40.26
N ARG A 21 3.62 5.40 39.47
CA ARG A 21 4.55 6.51 39.74
C ARG A 21 4.24 7.25 41.05
N ASP A 22 3.05 7.02 41.60
CA ASP A 22 2.56 7.44 42.90
C ASP A 22 3.05 6.55 44.06
N ASN A 23 3.88 5.53 43.77
CA ASN A 23 4.33 4.51 44.73
C ASN A 23 3.20 3.67 45.34
N VAL A 24 2.03 3.63 44.71
CA VAL A 24 0.92 2.78 45.13
C VAL A 24 0.94 1.49 44.31
N PHE A 25 0.89 0.33 44.98
CA PHE A 25 0.80 -0.96 44.29
C PHE A 25 -0.59 -1.15 43.69
N ARG A 26 -0.66 -1.42 42.39
CA ARG A 26 -1.90 -1.64 41.66
C ARG A 26 -2.04 -3.13 41.38
N ASN A 27 -3.01 -3.76 42.03
CA ASN A 27 -3.37 -5.15 41.77
C ASN A 27 -4.33 -5.19 40.56
N MET A 28 -4.00 -6.04 39.60
CA MET A 28 -4.79 -6.23 38.40
C MET A 28 -5.62 -7.50 38.54
N VAL A 29 -6.92 -7.39 38.31
CA VAL A 29 -7.89 -8.48 38.49
C VAL A 29 -8.52 -8.79 37.14
N ASP A 30 -8.76 -10.08 36.87
CA ASP A 30 -9.42 -10.58 35.65
C ASP A 30 -8.77 -10.15 34.32
N VAL A 31 -7.43 -10.21 34.26
CA VAL A 31 -6.65 -9.91 33.04
C VAL A 31 -6.03 -11.20 32.49
N GLN A 32 -6.25 -11.48 31.21
CA GLN A 32 -5.57 -12.55 30.48
C GLN A 32 -4.60 -11.96 29.45
N MET A 33 -3.37 -12.48 29.42
CA MET A 33 -2.36 -12.06 28.44
C MET A 33 -2.30 -13.02 27.26
N VAL A 34 -2.40 -12.46 26.06
CA VAL A 34 -2.11 -13.13 24.79
C VAL A 34 -1.03 -12.29 24.09
N ALA A 35 0.03 -12.95 23.62
CA ALA A 35 1.14 -12.31 22.94
C ALA A 35 1.51 -13.07 21.66
N ALA A 36 1.98 -12.34 20.65
CA ALA A 36 2.53 -12.90 19.43
C ALA A 36 3.94 -12.37 19.21
N MET A 37 4.84 -13.22 18.73
CA MET A 37 6.21 -12.85 18.37
C MET A 37 6.63 -13.53 17.08
N GLY A 38 7.46 -12.85 16.30
CA GLY A 38 8.16 -13.49 15.18
C GLY A 38 9.35 -14.32 15.67
N PRO A 39 9.81 -15.32 14.90
CA PRO A 39 11.02 -16.06 15.22
C PRO A 39 12.23 -15.12 15.35
N ALA A 40 13.12 -15.43 16.30
CA ALA A 40 14.32 -14.65 16.53
C ALA A 40 15.30 -14.79 15.36
N GLY A 41 15.94 -13.68 14.96
CA GLY A 41 16.78 -13.61 13.76
C GLY A 41 16.44 -12.39 12.90
N GLY A 42 17.30 -12.06 11.93
CA GLY A 42 17.05 -10.96 10.98
C GLY A 42 16.88 -9.56 11.60
N GLY A 43 17.39 -9.34 12.82
CA GLY A 43 17.22 -8.10 13.59
C GLY A 43 16.16 -8.16 14.69
N ARG A 44 15.40 -9.25 14.81
CA ARG A 44 14.45 -9.48 15.91
C ARG A 44 15.16 -10.06 17.14
N ASN A 45 14.86 -9.50 18.31
CA ASN A 45 15.45 -9.92 19.58
C ASN A 45 14.81 -11.20 20.12
N GLN A 46 15.62 -12.03 20.78
CA GLN A 46 15.10 -13.15 21.55
C GLN A 46 14.36 -12.65 22.80
N VAL A 47 13.22 -13.28 23.09
CA VAL A 47 12.48 -13.04 24.33
C VAL A 47 13.15 -13.82 25.48
N THR A 48 13.21 -13.22 26.66
CA THR A 48 13.87 -13.84 27.82
C THR A 48 13.12 -15.10 28.27
N GLY A 49 13.85 -16.19 28.56
CA GLY A 49 13.23 -17.43 29.04
C GLY A 49 12.43 -17.26 30.35
N ARG A 50 12.80 -16.27 31.18
CA ARG A 50 12.08 -15.90 32.40
C ARG A 50 10.67 -15.35 32.13
N TYR A 51 10.47 -14.73 30.98
CA TYR A 51 9.15 -14.25 30.56
C TYR A 51 8.36 -15.37 29.88
N LEU A 52 9.01 -16.15 29.01
CA LEU A 52 8.38 -17.26 28.29
C LEU A 52 7.80 -18.34 29.20
N ARG A 53 8.34 -18.53 30.41
CA ARG A 53 7.82 -19.51 31.39
C ARG A 53 6.34 -19.29 31.78
N HIS A 54 5.82 -18.07 31.60
CA HIS A 54 4.43 -17.73 31.93
C HIS A 54 3.45 -18.02 30.79
N PHE A 55 3.93 -18.43 29.62
CA PHE A 55 3.10 -18.66 28.44
C PHE A 55 3.13 -20.12 28.00
N ASN A 56 2.01 -20.56 27.45
CA ASN A 56 1.98 -21.71 26.56
C ASN A 56 2.33 -21.24 25.15
N LEU A 57 3.37 -21.83 24.56
CA LEU A 57 3.82 -21.47 23.22
C LEU A 57 3.05 -22.26 22.17
N VAL A 58 2.26 -21.56 21.35
CA VAL A 58 1.63 -22.11 20.15
C VAL A 58 2.36 -21.53 18.94
N SER A 59 2.96 -22.41 18.13
CA SER A 59 3.65 -22.00 16.91
C SER A 59 2.67 -21.99 15.74
N ILE A 60 2.55 -20.85 15.07
CA ILE A 60 1.83 -20.74 13.81
C ILE A 60 2.85 -21.02 12.70
N VAL A 61 2.64 -22.14 12.01
CA VAL A 61 3.43 -22.50 10.81
C VAL A 61 2.93 -21.72 9.61
N ASP A 62 3.77 -21.64 8.58
CA ASP A 62 3.39 -21.02 7.32
C ASP A 62 2.15 -21.71 6.74
N VAL A 63 1.22 -20.90 6.23
CA VAL A 63 -0.02 -21.38 5.61
C VAL A 63 0.34 -22.18 4.36
N ALA A 64 -0.24 -23.36 4.23
CA ALA A 64 -0.04 -24.21 3.07
C ALA A 64 -0.52 -23.52 1.78
N ASP A 65 0.22 -23.74 0.70
CA ASP A 65 0.03 -23.06 -0.59
C ASP A 65 -1.39 -23.21 -1.15
N ASN A 66 -2.00 -24.39 -0.99
CA ASN A 66 -3.37 -24.67 -1.40
C ASN A 66 -4.41 -23.89 -0.58
N VAL A 67 -4.16 -23.66 0.71
CA VAL A 67 -5.04 -22.86 1.58
C VAL A 67 -4.92 -21.39 1.20
N LEU A 68 -3.70 -20.91 0.97
CA LEU A 68 -3.46 -19.55 0.52
C LEU A 68 -4.17 -19.26 -0.81
N ALA A 69 -3.98 -20.13 -1.80
CA ALA A 69 -4.65 -20.01 -3.09
C ALA A 69 -6.18 -20.06 -2.94
N GLY A 70 -6.70 -20.96 -2.10
CA GLY A 70 -8.14 -21.06 -1.84
C GLY A 70 -8.75 -19.77 -1.26
N ILE A 71 -8.04 -19.09 -0.36
CA ILE A 71 -8.51 -17.82 0.23
C ILE A 71 -8.62 -16.73 -0.84
N PHE A 72 -7.55 -16.49 -1.60
CA PHE A 72 -7.54 -15.42 -2.59
C PHE A 72 -8.40 -15.72 -3.82
N ASP A 73 -8.50 -16.99 -4.23
CA ASP A 73 -9.41 -17.40 -5.30
C ASP A 73 -10.87 -17.17 -4.88
N SER A 74 -11.22 -17.50 -3.64
CA SER A 74 -12.57 -17.24 -3.12
C SER A 74 -12.91 -15.74 -3.15
N ILE A 75 -11.97 -14.88 -2.77
CA ILE A 75 -12.15 -13.42 -2.77
C ILE A 75 -12.31 -12.89 -4.21
N LEU A 76 -11.37 -13.22 -5.10
CA LEU A 76 -11.36 -12.72 -6.47
C LEU A 76 -12.57 -13.24 -7.26
N LYS A 77 -12.89 -14.52 -7.13
CA LYS A 77 -14.04 -15.14 -7.81
C LYS A 77 -15.37 -14.58 -7.32
N TRP A 78 -15.50 -14.34 -6.01
CA TRP A 78 -16.67 -13.66 -5.46
C TRP A 78 -16.82 -12.26 -6.07
N TYR A 79 -15.74 -11.47 -6.08
CA TYR A 79 -15.74 -10.12 -6.65
C TYR A 79 -16.14 -10.12 -8.12
N LEU A 80 -15.50 -10.93 -8.96
CA LEU A 80 -15.77 -10.98 -10.41
C LEU A 80 -17.22 -11.41 -10.69
N LYS A 81 -17.76 -12.32 -9.88
CA LYS A 81 -19.15 -12.76 -10.02
C LYS A 81 -20.15 -11.69 -9.59
N ASP A 82 -19.93 -11.08 -8.41
CA ASP A 82 -20.85 -10.11 -7.80
C ASP A 82 -20.92 -8.80 -8.60
N THR A 83 -19.78 -8.38 -9.17
CA THR A 83 -19.69 -7.17 -10.02
C THR A 83 -20.06 -7.41 -11.49
N GLY A 84 -20.47 -8.62 -11.86
CA GLY A 84 -21.06 -8.92 -13.17
C GLY A 84 -20.08 -9.11 -14.32
N PHE A 85 -18.83 -9.54 -14.06
CA PHE A 85 -17.89 -9.86 -15.13
C PHE A 85 -18.38 -11.02 -15.99
N VAL A 86 -17.95 -11.05 -17.25
CA VAL A 86 -18.20 -12.18 -18.16
C VAL A 86 -17.62 -13.48 -17.60
N ARG A 87 -18.26 -14.61 -17.91
CA ARG A 87 -17.88 -15.94 -17.37
C ARG A 87 -16.42 -16.27 -17.67
N GLU A 88 -15.95 -15.91 -18.86
CA GLU A 88 -14.57 -16.12 -19.29
C GLU A 88 -13.57 -15.43 -18.38
N ALA A 89 -13.89 -14.25 -17.84
CA ALA A 89 -13.03 -13.54 -16.89
C ALA A 89 -13.14 -14.15 -15.49
N GLN A 90 -14.33 -14.58 -15.07
CA GLN A 90 -14.53 -15.30 -13.80
C GLN A 90 -13.70 -16.60 -13.75
N ASP A 91 -13.64 -17.34 -14.86
CA ASP A 91 -12.88 -18.58 -14.99
C ASP A 91 -11.35 -18.37 -14.92
N MET A 92 -10.87 -17.12 -15.09
CA MET A 92 -9.44 -16.78 -14.97
C MET A 92 -8.97 -16.62 -13.52
N SER A 93 -9.88 -16.51 -12.54
CA SER A 93 -9.54 -16.28 -11.14
C SER A 93 -8.49 -17.27 -10.64
N GLY A 94 -8.74 -18.58 -10.79
CA GLY A 94 -7.82 -19.62 -10.31
C GLY A 94 -6.42 -19.52 -10.94
N LYS A 95 -6.36 -19.25 -12.26
CA LYS A 95 -5.09 -19.08 -12.99
C LYS A 95 -4.32 -17.84 -12.51
N ILE A 96 -5.00 -16.73 -12.28
CA ILE A 96 -4.41 -15.49 -11.74
C ILE A 96 -3.81 -15.73 -10.35
N ILE A 97 -4.55 -16.42 -9.48
CA ILE A 97 -4.09 -16.71 -8.12
C ILE A 97 -2.91 -17.68 -8.13
N GLU A 98 -2.96 -18.73 -8.97
CA GLU A 98 -1.86 -19.68 -9.12
C GLU A 98 -0.59 -19.00 -9.63
N ALA A 99 -0.68 -18.20 -10.69
CA ALA A 99 0.47 -17.48 -11.23
C ALA A 99 1.04 -16.46 -10.21
N THR A 100 0.17 -15.76 -9.48
CA THR A 100 0.59 -14.81 -8.43
C THR A 100 1.31 -15.53 -7.28
N LEU A 101 0.83 -16.72 -6.89
CA LEU A 101 1.50 -17.56 -5.89
C LEU A 101 2.90 -17.99 -6.34
N GLN A 102 3.05 -18.40 -7.60
CA GLN A 102 4.35 -18.74 -8.15
C GLN A 102 5.29 -17.54 -8.16
N VAL A 103 4.84 -16.35 -8.59
CA VAL A 103 5.65 -15.12 -8.52
C VAL A 103 6.06 -14.81 -7.08
N TYR A 104 5.12 -14.84 -6.15
CA TYR A 104 5.37 -14.55 -4.73
C TYR A 104 6.44 -15.48 -4.13
N LYS A 105 6.33 -16.80 -4.36
CA LYS A 105 7.30 -17.79 -3.85
C LYS A 105 8.68 -17.60 -4.49
N ASN A 106 8.73 -17.41 -5.81
CA ASN A 106 9.97 -17.18 -6.54
C ASN A 106 10.66 -15.88 -6.09
N ALA A 107 9.90 -14.81 -5.84
CA ALA A 107 10.41 -13.56 -5.31
C ALA A 107 10.99 -13.73 -3.91
N MET A 108 10.27 -14.41 -2.99
CA MET A 108 10.79 -14.65 -1.64
C MET A 108 12.07 -15.48 -1.61
N GLN A 109 12.26 -16.40 -2.56
CA GLN A 109 13.45 -17.24 -2.64
C GLN A 109 14.63 -16.54 -3.33
N SER A 110 14.36 -15.79 -4.40
CA SER A 110 15.40 -15.24 -5.28
C SER A 110 15.81 -13.80 -4.93
N LEU A 111 14.87 -12.99 -4.41
CA LEU A 111 15.04 -11.56 -4.15
C LEU A 111 15.22 -11.30 -2.65
N LEU A 112 16.33 -11.76 -2.10
CA LEU A 112 16.62 -11.65 -0.66
C LEU A 112 17.11 -10.25 -0.27
N PRO A 113 16.76 -9.76 0.94
CA PRO A 113 17.22 -8.47 1.42
C PRO A 113 18.71 -8.49 1.71
N THR A 114 19.45 -7.57 1.08
CA THR A 114 20.88 -7.35 1.31
C THR A 114 21.11 -5.97 1.93
N PRO A 115 22.33 -5.65 2.41
CA PRO A 115 22.67 -4.29 2.81
C PRO A 115 22.39 -3.22 1.75
N THR A 116 22.52 -3.53 0.46
CA THR A 116 22.23 -2.59 -0.63
C THR A 116 20.75 -2.62 -1.07
N LYS A 117 20.02 -3.70 -0.74
CA LYS A 117 18.62 -3.94 -1.13
C LYS A 117 17.77 -4.26 0.10
N SER A 118 17.85 -3.45 1.14
CA SER A 118 17.18 -3.72 2.42
C SER A 118 15.66 -3.71 2.32
N HIS A 119 15.12 -3.09 1.26
CA HIS A 119 13.69 -3.00 0.97
C HIS A 119 13.14 -4.24 0.25
N TYR A 120 13.98 -5.21 -0.12
CA TYR A 120 13.55 -6.47 -0.76
C TYR A 120 12.96 -7.44 0.27
N VAL A 121 11.83 -7.03 0.86
CA VAL A 121 11.09 -7.81 1.85
C VAL A 121 9.67 -7.99 1.31
N PHE A 122 9.38 -9.19 0.84
CA PHE A 122 8.06 -9.53 0.31
C PHE A 122 7.24 -10.26 1.37
N ASN A 123 5.96 -9.94 1.45
CA ASN A 123 5.03 -10.56 2.39
C ASN A 123 3.65 -10.76 1.74
N LEU A 124 2.71 -11.33 2.50
CA LEU A 124 1.39 -11.65 1.96
C LEU A 124 0.55 -10.43 1.55
N ARG A 125 0.87 -9.24 2.06
CA ARG A 125 0.23 -8.00 1.61
C ARG A 125 0.60 -7.67 0.17
N ASP A 126 1.78 -8.05 -0.31
CA ASP A 126 2.15 -7.87 -1.72
C ASP A 126 1.26 -8.75 -2.61
N PHE A 127 1.03 -10.01 -2.21
CA PHE A 127 0.05 -10.86 -2.87
C PHE A 127 -1.34 -10.21 -2.90
N ALA A 128 -1.82 -9.72 -1.75
CA ALA A 128 -3.12 -9.06 -1.65
C ALA A 128 -3.21 -7.81 -2.54
N ARG A 129 -2.14 -7.02 -2.66
CA ARG A 129 -2.08 -5.82 -3.52
C ARG A 129 -2.22 -6.14 -5.00
N VAL A 130 -1.72 -7.29 -5.46
CA VAL A 130 -1.92 -7.75 -6.85
C VAL A 130 -3.39 -8.05 -7.08
N VAL A 131 -4.01 -8.83 -6.18
CA VAL A 131 -5.44 -9.18 -6.28
C VAL A 131 -6.32 -7.93 -6.21
N GLN A 132 -6.04 -7.02 -5.27
CA GLN A 132 -6.73 -5.73 -5.17
C GLN A 132 -6.52 -4.86 -6.40
N GLY A 133 -5.35 -4.93 -7.04
CA GLY A 133 -5.06 -4.23 -8.29
C GLY A 133 -5.90 -4.76 -9.44
N VAL A 134 -6.03 -6.08 -9.57
CA VAL A 134 -6.92 -6.72 -10.55
C VAL A 134 -8.38 -6.30 -10.29
N MET A 135 -8.77 -6.18 -9.02
CA MET A 135 -10.10 -5.73 -8.62
C MET A 135 -10.38 -4.25 -8.94
N LEU A 136 -9.39 -3.44 -9.33
CA LEU A 136 -9.65 -2.06 -9.75
C LEU A 136 -10.39 -1.99 -11.10
N THR A 137 -10.24 -3.01 -11.96
CA THR A 137 -10.93 -3.04 -13.25
C THR A 137 -12.43 -3.28 -13.09
N THR A 138 -13.20 -2.90 -14.10
CA THR A 138 -14.67 -3.02 -14.09
C THR A 138 -15.16 -4.05 -15.11
N ALA A 139 -16.31 -4.67 -14.86
CA ALA A 139 -16.91 -5.62 -15.78
C ALA A 139 -17.15 -5.03 -17.18
N SER A 140 -17.47 -3.73 -17.26
CA SER A 140 -17.69 -3.03 -18.53
C SER A 140 -16.43 -2.87 -19.38
N SER A 141 -15.26 -2.95 -18.75
CA SER A 141 -13.96 -2.80 -19.40
C SER A 141 -13.42 -4.11 -19.96
N VAL A 142 -14.00 -5.25 -19.57
CA VAL A 142 -13.55 -6.58 -19.99
C VAL A 142 -14.50 -7.17 -21.03
N PRO A 143 -14.08 -7.24 -22.32
CA PRO A 143 -14.92 -7.79 -23.38
C PRO A 143 -15.12 -9.30 -23.22
N ALA A 144 -16.15 -9.85 -23.87
CA ALA A 144 -16.39 -11.29 -23.89
C ALA A 144 -15.36 -12.04 -24.76
N GLY A 145 -15.20 -13.34 -24.52
CA GLY A 145 -14.38 -14.23 -25.34
C GLY A 145 -12.86 -14.06 -25.14
N LYS A 146 -12.09 -14.39 -26.20
CA LYS A 146 -10.62 -14.35 -26.16
C LYS A 146 -10.05 -12.97 -25.79
N PRO A 147 -10.53 -11.85 -26.36
CA PRO A 147 -9.99 -10.53 -26.01
C PRO A 147 -10.09 -10.19 -24.52
N GLY A 148 -11.15 -10.66 -23.83
CA GLY A 148 -11.29 -10.48 -22.39
C GLY A 148 -10.29 -11.27 -21.57
N LYS A 149 -10.04 -12.53 -21.96
CA LYS A 149 -9.02 -13.36 -21.31
C LYS A 149 -7.63 -12.76 -21.49
N ASP A 150 -7.31 -12.32 -22.70
CA ASP A 150 -6.03 -11.67 -23.02
C ASP A 150 -5.86 -10.38 -22.20
N LEU A 151 -6.91 -9.55 -22.08
CA LEU A 151 -6.90 -8.35 -21.24
C LEU A 151 -6.67 -8.67 -19.76
N MET A 152 -7.30 -9.71 -19.22
CA MET A 152 -7.09 -10.14 -17.83
C MET A 152 -5.65 -10.61 -17.58
N CYS A 153 -5.04 -11.32 -18.54
CA CYS A 153 -3.63 -11.69 -18.48
C CYS A 153 -2.72 -10.44 -18.51
N GLN A 154 -3.03 -9.47 -19.37
CA GLN A 154 -2.27 -8.22 -19.47
C GLN A 154 -2.36 -7.38 -18.19
N LEU A 155 -3.56 -7.30 -17.61
CA LEU A 155 -3.79 -6.65 -16.32
C LEU A 155 -3.00 -7.36 -15.21
N TRP A 156 -3.02 -8.69 -15.18
CA TRP A 156 -2.22 -9.43 -14.20
C TRP A 156 -0.73 -9.11 -14.32
N VAL A 157 -0.17 -9.12 -15.54
CA VAL A 157 1.25 -8.74 -15.73
C VAL A 157 1.49 -7.30 -15.26
N HIS A 158 0.60 -6.36 -15.60
CA HIS A 158 0.69 -4.99 -15.11
C HIS A 158 0.76 -4.94 -13.58
N GLU A 159 -0.14 -5.64 -12.88
CA GLU A 159 -0.17 -5.66 -11.42
C GLU A 159 1.06 -6.34 -10.79
N ILE A 160 1.61 -7.37 -11.41
CA ILE A 160 2.90 -7.95 -10.98
C ILE A 160 4.00 -6.90 -11.09
N LEU A 161 4.04 -6.13 -12.19
CA LEU A 161 5.05 -5.09 -12.34
C LEU A 161 4.89 -4.00 -11.27
N ARG A 162 3.66 -3.51 -11.04
CA ARG A 162 3.41 -2.46 -10.05
C ARG A 162 3.71 -2.86 -8.61
N VAL A 163 3.60 -4.14 -8.27
CA VAL A 163 3.80 -4.62 -6.89
C VAL A 163 5.21 -5.16 -6.63
N PHE A 164 5.76 -5.93 -7.57
CA PHE A 164 7.04 -6.60 -7.39
C PHE A 164 8.18 -5.94 -8.17
N TYR A 165 7.94 -5.55 -9.43
CA TYR A 165 9.00 -5.03 -10.31
C TYR A 165 9.42 -3.61 -9.96
N ASP A 166 8.48 -2.70 -9.65
CA ASP A 166 8.81 -1.29 -9.36
C ASP A 166 9.73 -1.13 -8.14
N ARG A 167 9.81 -2.15 -7.27
CA ARG A 167 10.73 -2.21 -6.12
C ARG A 167 12.18 -2.55 -6.51
N LEU A 168 12.39 -3.13 -7.69
CA LEU A 168 13.66 -3.65 -8.14
C LEU A 168 14.60 -2.51 -8.57
N VAL A 169 15.91 -2.73 -8.41
CA VAL A 169 16.92 -1.68 -8.63
C VAL A 169 18.00 -2.07 -9.64
N ASP A 170 18.26 -3.37 -9.78
CA ASP A 170 19.32 -3.86 -10.66
C ASP A 170 18.73 -4.49 -11.93
N GLU A 171 19.40 -4.28 -13.06
CA GLU A 171 19.03 -4.88 -14.35
C GLU A 171 18.93 -6.41 -14.30
N LYS A 172 19.77 -7.06 -13.47
CA LYS A 172 19.73 -8.51 -13.27
C LYS A 172 18.37 -8.97 -12.72
N ASP A 173 17.86 -8.27 -11.71
CA ASP A 173 16.60 -8.64 -11.06
C ASP A 173 15.41 -8.27 -11.96
N ASN A 174 15.53 -7.16 -12.70
CA ASN A 174 14.57 -6.76 -13.73
C ASN A 174 14.43 -7.81 -14.82
N ASN A 175 15.55 -8.30 -15.35
CA ASN A 175 15.56 -9.36 -16.36
C ASN A 175 15.07 -10.70 -15.80
N TRP A 176 15.39 -11.01 -14.55
CA TRP A 176 14.85 -12.19 -13.87
C TRP A 176 13.31 -12.14 -13.80
N MET A 177 12.72 -10.99 -13.47
CA MET A 177 11.26 -10.82 -13.45
C MET A 177 10.66 -11.02 -14.83
N LEU A 178 11.25 -10.43 -15.87
CA LEU A 178 10.80 -10.62 -17.25
C LEU A 178 10.79 -12.10 -17.65
N GLN A 179 11.89 -12.81 -17.38
CA GLN A 179 12.00 -14.24 -17.72
C GLN A 179 10.99 -15.09 -16.94
N LEU A 180 10.75 -14.76 -15.67
CA LEU A 180 9.71 -15.42 -14.87
C LEU A 180 8.32 -15.22 -15.49
N LEU A 181 7.99 -14.00 -15.94
CA LEU A 181 6.71 -13.73 -16.61
C LEU A 181 6.59 -14.46 -17.95
N LYS A 182 7.68 -14.49 -18.75
CA LYS A 182 7.74 -15.24 -20.02
C LYS A 182 7.55 -16.74 -19.83
N GLN A 183 7.99 -17.29 -18.70
CA GLN A 183 7.77 -18.70 -18.34
C GLN A 183 6.34 -18.97 -17.85
N LEU A 184 5.80 -18.10 -16.98
CA LEU A 184 4.53 -18.35 -16.32
C LEU A 184 3.31 -18.21 -17.24
N LEU A 185 3.35 -17.29 -18.22
CA LEU A 185 2.22 -17.08 -19.11
C LEU A 185 1.87 -18.33 -19.96
N PRO A 186 2.82 -18.96 -20.67
CA PRO A 186 2.55 -20.20 -21.39
C PRO A 186 2.15 -21.33 -20.44
N GLN A 187 2.80 -21.43 -19.27
CA GLN A 187 2.59 -22.52 -18.33
C GLN A 187 1.21 -22.51 -17.65
N VAL A 188 0.73 -21.34 -17.22
CA VAL A 188 -0.49 -21.22 -16.42
C VAL A 188 -1.67 -20.75 -17.26
N PHE A 189 -1.43 -19.82 -18.19
CA PHE A 189 -2.49 -19.19 -18.96
C PHE A 189 -2.66 -19.80 -20.36
N ASP A 190 -1.73 -20.65 -20.81
CA ASP A 190 -1.70 -21.20 -22.18
C ASP A 190 -1.56 -20.10 -23.25
N VAL A 191 -0.82 -19.04 -22.92
CA VAL A 191 -0.63 -17.86 -23.78
C VAL A 191 0.84 -17.47 -23.88
N GLU A 192 1.33 -17.28 -25.10
CA GLU A 192 2.70 -16.80 -25.34
C GLU A 192 2.88 -15.33 -24.96
N PHE A 193 3.92 -15.04 -24.18
CA PHE A 193 4.14 -13.71 -23.60
C PHE A 193 4.35 -12.62 -24.66
N ASP A 194 5.28 -12.83 -25.59
CA ASP A 194 5.63 -11.81 -26.59
C ASP A 194 4.43 -11.52 -27.52
N THR A 195 3.65 -12.55 -27.85
CA THR A 195 2.38 -12.40 -28.60
C THR A 195 1.34 -11.58 -27.83
N LEU A 196 1.15 -11.87 -26.54
CA LEU A 196 0.15 -11.18 -25.71
C LEU A 196 0.49 -9.70 -25.51
N MET A 197 1.78 -9.40 -25.37
CA MET A 197 2.30 -8.07 -25.04
C MET A 197 2.74 -7.27 -26.26
N GLN A 198 2.56 -7.80 -27.47
CA GLN A 198 3.04 -7.19 -28.71
C GLN A 198 2.59 -5.72 -28.89
N PHE A 199 1.42 -5.36 -28.37
CA PHE A 199 0.88 -4.01 -28.44
C PHE A 199 1.73 -2.93 -27.75
N VAL A 200 2.62 -3.31 -26.81
CA VAL A 200 3.53 -2.33 -26.18
C VAL A 200 4.69 -1.94 -27.09
N ASN A 201 4.95 -2.73 -28.14
CA ASN A 201 5.99 -2.46 -29.11
C ASN A 201 5.44 -1.63 -30.29
N LYS A 202 5.64 -0.31 -30.24
CA LYS A 202 5.25 0.64 -31.30
C LYS A 202 5.95 0.39 -32.65
N GLU A 203 7.07 -0.32 -32.68
CA GLU A 203 7.81 -0.61 -33.92
C GLU A 203 7.28 -1.86 -34.64
N HIS A 204 6.32 -2.56 -34.03
CA HIS A 204 5.74 -3.76 -34.63
C HIS A 204 4.83 -3.43 -35.80
N VAL A 205 5.06 -4.12 -36.92
CA VAL A 205 4.19 -4.08 -38.09
C VAL A 205 3.21 -5.24 -38.03
N GLU A 206 1.92 -4.94 -38.16
CA GLU A 206 0.85 -5.94 -38.13
C GLU A 206 1.08 -7.01 -39.22
N GLY A 207 1.21 -8.27 -38.79
CA GLY A 207 1.47 -9.43 -39.67
C GLY A 207 2.90 -9.98 -39.62
N GLU A 208 3.85 -9.29 -38.97
CA GLU A 208 5.17 -9.83 -38.68
C GLU A 208 5.17 -10.75 -37.44
N PRO A 209 6.14 -11.67 -37.31
CA PRO A 209 6.26 -12.46 -36.08
C PRO A 209 6.51 -11.54 -34.86
N PRO A 210 6.02 -11.92 -33.67
CA PRO A 210 6.29 -11.17 -32.45
C PRO A 210 7.79 -11.01 -32.24
N LYS A 211 8.23 -9.76 -32.03
CA LYS A 211 9.62 -9.50 -31.64
C LYS A 211 9.77 -9.85 -30.16
N GLU A 212 10.92 -10.41 -29.80
CA GLU A 212 11.24 -10.63 -28.40
C GLU A 212 11.21 -9.30 -27.64
N LEU A 213 10.33 -9.20 -26.64
CA LEU A 213 10.19 -7.99 -25.84
C LEU A 213 11.24 -7.94 -24.73
N GLU A 214 11.74 -6.73 -24.49
CA GLU A 214 12.61 -6.42 -23.37
C GLU A 214 11.84 -5.73 -22.24
N ILE A 215 12.46 -5.65 -21.06
CA ILE A 215 11.82 -5.00 -19.91
C ILE A 215 11.52 -3.52 -20.16
N GLY A 216 12.34 -2.86 -21.00
CA GLY A 216 12.14 -1.47 -21.41
C GLY A 216 10.84 -1.26 -22.18
N ASP A 217 10.39 -2.25 -22.96
CA ASP A 217 9.13 -2.17 -23.69
C ASP A 217 7.92 -2.18 -22.75
N LEU A 218 8.00 -2.93 -21.64
CA LEU A 218 6.92 -3.01 -20.65
C LEU A 218 6.70 -1.71 -19.87
N ARG A 219 7.60 -0.72 -19.98
CA ARG A 219 7.37 0.63 -19.44
C ARG A 219 6.21 1.35 -20.12
N LYS A 220 5.77 0.85 -21.26
CA LYS A 220 4.60 1.31 -22.03
C LYS A 220 3.31 0.57 -21.66
N LEU A 221 3.37 -0.39 -20.74
CA LEU A 221 2.19 -1.09 -20.23
C LEU A 221 1.50 -0.23 -19.18
N PHE A 222 0.43 0.47 -19.58
CA PHE A 222 -0.35 1.34 -18.69
C PHE A 222 -1.76 0.80 -18.47
N PHE A 223 -2.14 0.74 -17.19
CA PHE A 223 -3.53 0.68 -16.76
C PHE A 223 -3.80 1.83 -15.80
N GLY A 224 -4.91 2.55 -16.02
CA GLY A 224 -5.22 3.76 -15.29
C GLY A 224 -6.68 4.17 -15.41
N ASN A 225 -7.12 5.04 -14.52
CA ASN A 225 -8.47 5.58 -14.48
C ASN A 225 -8.49 7.10 -14.66
N TYR A 226 -7.56 7.67 -15.40
CA TYR A 226 -7.36 9.12 -15.48
C TYR A 226 -7.41 9.67 -16.91
N MET A 227 -7.72 8.84 -17.91
CA MET A 227 -7.82 9.28 -19.31
C MET A 227 -9.02 10.19 -19.60
N ASP A 228 -10.05 10.15 -18.75
CA ASP A 228 -11.25 10.98 -18.88
C ASP A 228 -11.35 11.93 -17.66
N PRO A 229 -10.89 13.18 -17.80
CA PRO A 229 -10.94 14.17 -16.73
C PRO A 229 -12.35 14.55 -16.29
N ASP A 230 -13.33 14.41 -17.21
CA ASP A 230 -14.74 14.78 -17.00
C ASP A 230 -15.52 13.75 -16.17
N LEU A 231 -14.86 12.71 -15.67
CA LEU A 231 -15.45 11.69 -14.81
C LEU A 231 -14.91 11.77 -13.37
N GLY A 232 -15.58 11.09 -12.44
CA GLY A 232 -15.12 10.89 -11.06
C GLY A 232 -15.48 11.98 -10.03
N GLY A 233 -16.06 13.11 -10.44
CA GLY A 233 -16.61 14.10 -9.50
C GLY A 233 -17.82 13.60 -8.69
N GLU A 234 -18.27 14.36 -7.68
CA GLU A 234 -19.37 13.97 -6.76
C GLU A 234 -20.68 13.57 -7.47
N ASP A 235 -20.96 14.13 -8.66
CA ASP A 235 -22.15 13.86 -9.47
C ASP A 235 -21.85 13.13 -10.79
N GLN A 236 -20.65 12.60 -10.96
CA GLN A 236 -20.21 11.95 -12.19
C GLN A 236 -20.00 10.45 -11.96
N PRO A 237 -20.11 9.61 -13.01
CA PRO A 237 -19.83 8.19 -12.85
C PRO A 237 -18.35 7.99 -12.48
N PRO A 238 -18.04 6.91 -11.75
CA PRO A 238 -16.68 6.61 -11.34
C PRO A 238 -15.79 6.39 -12.58
N ARG A 239 -14.56 6.87 -12.50
CA ARG A 239 -13.57 6.62 -13.55
C ARG A 239 -13.25 5.13 -13.61
N LYS A 240 -13.08 4.61 -14.83
CA LYS A 240 -12.82 3.18 -15.06
C LYS A 240 -11.32 2.92 -15.12
N TYR A 241 -10.86 1.87 -14.44
CA TYR A 241 -9.47 1.43 -14.52
C TYR A 241 -9.26 0.53 -15.75
N GLU A 242 -8.65 1.11 -16.79
CA GLU A 242 -8.60 0.52 -18.13
C GLU A 242 -7.19 0.54 -18.72
N ARG A 243 -6.96 -0.33 -19.71
CA ARG A 243 -5.71 -0.39 -20.46
C ARG A 243 -5.59 0.83 -21.36
N ILE A 244 -4.45 1.51 -21.29
CA ILE A 244 -4.16 2.70 -22.09
C ILE A 244 -3.17 2.33 -23.19
N LEU A 245 -3.57 2.56 -24.45
CA LEU A 245 -2.76 2.22 -25.63
C LEU A 245 -2.04 3.43 -26.21
N ASP A 246 -2.71 4.59 -26.24
CA ASP A 246 -2.14 5.83 -26.76
C ASP A 246 -1.37 6.58 -25.67
N ILE A 247 -0.05 6.42 -25.70
CA ILE A 247 0.88 7.05 -24.75
C ILE A 247 0.99 8.55 -25.00
N ASP A 248 0.86 8.99 -26.25
CA ASP A 248 1.02 10.40 -26.58
C ASP A 248 -0.22 11.18 -26.11
N ALA A 249 -1.41 10.60 -26.29
CA ALA A 249 -2.65 11.10 -25.68
C ALA A 249 -2.56 11.11 -24.13
N LEU A 250 -2.01 10.05 -23.53
CA LEU A 250 -1.80 9.99 -22.09
C LEU A 250 -0.88 11.12 -21.58
N ILE A 251 0.21 11.41 -22.27
CA ILE A 251 1.10 12.53 -21.92
C ILE A 251 0.33 13.85 -21.98
N GLY A 252 -0.45 14.08 -23.04
CA GLY A 252 -1.28 15.29 -23.17
C GLY A 252 -2.27 15.45 -22.01
N VAL A 253 -2.99 14.37 -21.65
CA VAL A 253 -3.92 14.39 -20.51
C VAL A 253 -3.20 14.72 -19.19
N MET A 254 -1.97 14.22 -18.99
CA MET A 254 -1.18 14.54 -17.79
C MET A 254 -0.69 16.00 -17.77
N GLU A 255 -0.41 16.59 -18.92
CA GLU A 255 -0.10 18.01 -19.06
C GLU A 255 -1.31 18.89 -18.74
N ASP A 256 -2.49 18.47 -19.17
CA ASP A 256 -3.75 19.15 -18.86
C ASP A 256 -4.01 19.15 -17.34
N TYR A 257 -3.88 17.99 -16.67
CA TYR A 257 -4.00 17.92 -15.20
C TYR A 257 -2.99 18.81 -14.47
N LEU A 258 -1.75 18.90 -14.98
CA LEU A 258 -0.75 19.79 -14.40
C LEU A 258 -1.14 21.27 -14.58
N THR A 259 -1.68 21.61 -15.75
CA THR A 259 -2.15 22.96 -16.06
C THR A 259 -3.30 23.36 -15.13
N ASP A 260 -4.28 22.49 -14.95
CA ASP A 260 -5.41 22.70 -14.03
C ASP A 260 -4.94 22.85 -12.58
N TYR A 261 -4.06 21.96 -12.11
CA TYR A 261 -3.47 22.07 -10.79
C TYR A 261 -2.77 23.41 -10.59
N ASN A 262 -1.99 23.86 -11.59
CA ASN A 262 -1.28 25.13 -11.52
C ASN A 262 -2.21 26.34 -11.56
N GLY A 263 -3.35 26.25 -12.24
CA GLY A 263 -4.39 27.28 -12.25
C GLY A 263 -5.10 27.45 -10.90
N MET A 264 -5.27 26.36 -10.15
CA MET A 264 -5.96 26.36 -8.85
C MET A 264 -5.01 26.54 -7.66
N SER A 265 -3.76 26.13 -7.79
CA SER A 265 -2.79 26.08 -6.68
C SER A 265 -2.11 27.43 -6.42
N LYS A 266 -1.96 27.78 -5.15
CA LYS A 266 -1.12 28.91 -4.71
C LYS A 266 0.38 28.64 -4.85
N ARG A 267 0.78 27.38 -5.09
CA ARG A 267 2.16 26.91 -5.24
C ARG A 267 2.24 26.09 -6.54
N PRO A 268 2.32 26.73 -7.72
CA PRO A 268 2.41 26.04 -8.99
C PRO A 268 3.71 25.23 -9.10
N MET A 269 3.64 24.14 -9.85
CA MET A 269 4.74 23.20 -10.11
C MET A 269 5.19 23.33 -11.56
N ASN A 270 6.48 23.61 -11.75
CA ASN A 270 7.10 23.61 -13.07
C ASN A 270 7.67 22.22 -13.36
N LEU A 271 6.80 21.30 -13.81
CA LEU A 271 7.17 19.94 -14.20
C LEU A 271 7.08 19.80 -15.71
N ALA A 272 8.02 19.08 -16.31
CA ALA A 272 7.89 18.59 -17.67
C ALA A 272 7.26 17.18 -17.63
N MET A 273 6.17 16.96 -18.37
CA MET A 273 5.54 15.65 -18.49
C MET A 273 6.16 14.86 -19.63
N PHE A 274 7.14 14.04 -19.30
CA PHE A 274 7.70 13.02 -20.18
C PHE A 274 7.34 11.64 -19.66
N LEU A 275 7.53 10.60 -20.47
CA LEU A 275 7.09 9.24 -20.17
C LEU A 275 7.43 8.76 -18.74
N PHE A 276 8.66 9.02 -18.27
CA PHE A 276 9.06 8.61 -16.92
C PHE A 276 8.30 9.35 -15.80
N ALA A 277 8.00 10.64 -15.97
CA ALA A 277 7.16 11.37 -15.02
C ALA A 277 5.73 10.82 -15.01
N VAL A 278 5.20 10.50 -16.21
CA VAL A 278 3.88 9.88 -16.38
C VAL A 278 3.82 8.49 -15.74
N GLU A 279 4.88 7.67 -15.88
CA GLU A 279 4.99 6.38 -15.19
C GLU A 279 4.80 6.53 -13.67
N HIS A 280 5.55 7.43 -13.05
CA HIS A 280 5.47 7.65 -11.60
C HIS A 280 4.12 8.21 -11.15
N VAL A 281 3.54 9.16 -11.89
CA VAL A 281 2.19 9.67 -11.58
C VAL A 281 1.15 8.56 -11.71
N SER A 282 1.29 7.69 -12.72
CA SER A 282 0.40 6.54 -12.93
C SER A 282 0.51 5.52 -11.79
N ARG A 283 1.73 5.21 -11.33
CA ARG A 283 1.98 4.35 -10.16
C ARG A 283 1.36 4.93 -8.90
N ILE A 284 1.59 6.22 -8.64
CA ILE A 284 1.01 6.93 -7.49
C ILE A 284 -0.51 6.87 -7.56
N SER A 285 -1.10 7.21 -8.70
CA SER A 285 -2.54 7.19 -8.90
C SER A 285 -3.13 5.79 -8.67
N ARG A 286 -2.49 4.74 -9.22
CA ARG A 286 -2.89 3.34 -8.99
C ARG A 286 -2.88 2.98 -7.50
N ILE A 287 -1.88 3.43 -6.75
CA ILE A 287 -1.81 3.14 -5.29
C ILE A 287 -2.89 3.91 -4.53
N LEU A 288 -3.14 5.18 -4.86
CA LEU A 288 -4.18 5.99 -4.22
C LEU A 288 -5.60 5.45 -4.46
N ASN A 289 -5.83 4.75 -5.57
CA ASN A 289 -7.11 4.08 -5.82
C ASN A 289 -7.32 2.80 -4.99
N GLN A 290 -6.33 2.34 -4.23
CA GLN A 290 -6.47 1.19 -3.34
C GLN A 290 -6.77 1.65 -1.90
N PRO A 291 -7.79 1.08 -1.22
CA PRO A 291 -8.01 1.35 0.19
C PRO A 291 -6.76 1.02 1.03
N GLY A 292 -6.31 1.97 1.84
CA GLY A 292 -5.05 1.82 2.61
C GLY A 292 -3.79 1.78 1.74
N GLY A 293 -3.87 2.31 0.52
CA GLY A 293 -2.73 2.44 -0.39
C GLY A 293 -1.74 3.50 0.09
N HIS A 294 -0.74 3.08 0.86
CA HIS A 294 0.37 3.93 1.29
C HIS A 294 1.57 3.81 0.34
N LEU A 295 2.37 4.86 0.24
CA LEU A 295 3.50 4.97 -0.68
C LEU A 295 4.79 5.21 0.11
N LEU A 296 5.85 4.51 -0.29
CA LEU A 296 7.23 4.81 0.09
C LEU A 296 8.01 5.11 -1.19
N LEU A 297 8.13 6.39 -1.51
CA LEU A 297 8.81 6.92 -2.68
C LEU A 297 10.30 7.12 -2.38
N VAL A 298 11.14 6.26 -2.95
CA VAL A 298 12.58 6.23 -2.69
C VAL A 298 13.33 6.86 -3.86
N GLY A 299 14.15 7.86 -3.57
CA GLY A 299 14.90 8.54 -4.63
C GLY A 299 15.82 9.62 -4.11
N VAL A 300 16.71 10.11 -4.97
CA VAL A 300 17.59 11.23 -4.63
C VAL A 300 16.81 12.56 -4.62
N GLY A 301 17.39 13.60 -3.99
CA GLY A 301 16.80 14.94 -4.03
C GLY A 301 16.64 15.45 -5.48
N GLY A 302 15.54 16.15 -5.76
CA GLY A 302 15.26 16.66 -7.11
C GLY A 302 14.55 15.69 -8.07
N SER A 303 14.30 14.44 -7.65
CA SER A 303 13.55 13.43 -8.43
C SER A 303 12.05 13.72 -8.64
N GLY A 304 11.51 14.81 -8.10
CA GLY A 304 10.11 15.19 -8.29
C GLY A 304 9.08 14.47 -7.42
N ARG A 305 9.47 13.48 -6.59
CA ARG A 305 8.55 12.65 -5.76
C ARG A 305 7.43 13.42 -5.06
N GLN A 306 7.75 14.52 -4.37
CA GLN A 306 6.74 15.34 -3.70
C GLN A 306 5.78 16.02 -4.69
N SER A 307 6.29 16.53 -5.80
CA SER A 307 5.49 17.21 -6.82
C SER A 307 4.59 16.23 -7.58
N LEU A 308 5.12 15.06 -7.94
CA LEU A 308 4.35 13.98 -8.58
C LEU A 308 3.30 13.40 -7.64
N THR A 309 3.58 13.33 -6.33
CA THR A 309 2.56 12.95 -5.34
C THR A 309 1.42 13.96 -5.27
N ARG A 310 1.73 15.27 -5.30
CA ARG A 310 0.69 16.30 -5.31
C ARG A 310 -0.17 16.25 -6.56
N LEU A 311 0.45 16.03 -7.71
CA LEU A 311 -0.28 15.85 -8.97
C LEU A 311 -1.16 14.59 -8.94
N GLY A 312 -0.60 13.44 -8.54
CA GLY A 312 -1.36 12.19 -8.41
C GLY A 312 -2.53 12.29 -7.42
N ALA A 313 -2.35 12.98 -6.30
CA ALA A 313 -3.42 13.26 -5.36
C ALA A 313 -4.50 14.18 -5.95
N SER A 314 -4.09 15.21 -6.70
CA SER A 314 -5.02 16.12 -7.40
C SER A 314 -5.85 15.39 -8.45
N ILE A 315 -5.24 14.50 -9.23
CA ILE A 315 -5.92 13.67 -10.23
C ILE A 315 -7.02 12.83 -9.56
N ASN A 316 -6.76 12.33 -8.35
CA ASN A 316 -7.71 11.53 -7.56
C ASN A 316 -8.59 12.38 -6.63
N MET A 317 -8.61 13.71 -6.79
CA MET A 317 -9.41 14.66 -5.99
C MET A 317 -9.17 14.52 -4.46
N MET A 318 -7.96 14.15 -4.07
CA MET A 318 -7.58 13.99 -2.68
C MET A 318 -6.88 15.24 -2.16
N GLN A 319 -7.15 15.60 -0.91
CA GLN A 319 -6.43 16.70 -0.27
C GLN A 319 -5.04 16.25 0.18
N VAL A 320 -4.01 17.00 -0.22
CA VAL A 320 -2.65 16.79 0.29
C VAL A 320 -2.42 17.63 1.54
N ILE A 321 -2.00 16.98 2.61
CA ILE A 321 -1.57 17.62 3.85
C ILE A 321 -0.08 17.35 4.03
N GLN A 322 0.69 18.41 4.28
CA GLN A 322 2.10 18.32 4.61
C GLN A 322 2.38 19.24 5.80
N VAL A 323 3.09 18.72 6.81
CA VAL A 323 3.45 19.50 8.01
C VAL A 323 4.55 20.52 7.70
N GLU A 324 4.46 21.71 8.29
CA GLU A 324 5.49 22.75 8.14
C GLU A 324 6.40 22.76 9.36
N ILE A 325 7.63 22.26 9.20
CA ILE A 325 8.57 22.09 10.30
C ILE A 325 9.32 23.40 10.56
N SER A 326 8.92 24.13 11.61
CA SER A 326 9.63 25.32 12.11
C SER A 326 10.75 24.93 13.09
N LYS A 327 11.65 25.86 13.47
CA LYS A 327 12.71 25.56 14.46
C LYS A 327 12.17 25.08 15.82
N SER A 328 11.03 25.62 16.25
CA SER A 328 10.36 25.27 17.51
C SER A 328 9.40 24.09 17.41
N TYR A 329 9.27 23.45 16.25
CA TYR A 329 8.39 22.30 16.07
C TYR A 329 8.86 21.09 16.89
N THR A 330 8.01 20.61 17.78
CA THR A 330 8.26 19.47 18.70
C THR A 330 7.24 18.34 18.47
N VAL A 331 7.31 17.31 19.32
CA VAL A 331 6.36 16.19 19.35
C VAL A 331 4.93 16.66 19.69
N VAL A 332 4.77 17.79 20.38
CA VAL A 332 3.44 18.31 20.71
C VAL A 332 2.71 18.77 19.44
N GLU A 333 3.34 19.64 18.65
CA GLU A 333 2.77 20.13 17.39
C GLU A 333 2.57 18.99 16.39
N TRP A 334 3.53 18.05 16.34
CA TRP A 334 3.42 16.83 15.54
C TRP A 334 2.15 16.04 15.82
N ARG A 335 1.86 15.76 17.10
CA ARG A 335 0.69 14.98 17.47
C ARG A 335 -0.61 15.74 17.21
N GLU A 336 -0.63 17.06 17.36
CA GLU A 336 -1.78 17.87 16.99
C GLU A 336 -2.04 17.86 15.47
N ASP A 337 -0.98 17.93 14.65
CA ASP A 337 -1.10 17.80 13.19
C ASP A 337 -1.62 16.40 12.80
N LEU A 338 -1.13 15.33 13.41
CA LEU A 338 -1.62 13.97 13.19
C LEU A 338 -3.09 13.80 13.60
N LYS A 339 -3.49 14.33 14.76
CA LYS A 339 -4.89 14.34 15.19
C LYS A 339 -5.78 15.05 14.17
N ARG A 340 -5.35 16.19 13.64
CA ARG A 340 -6.08 16.93 12.60
C ARG A 340 -6.24 16.08 11.33
N ILE A 341 -5.17 15.44 10.88
CA ILE A 341 -5.19 14.56 9.70
C ILE A 341 -6.15 13.39 9.89
N LEU A 342 -6.12 12.73 11.06
CA LEU A 342 -7.00 11.59 11.35
C LEU A 342 -8.47 12.02 11.49
N ARG A 343 -8.76 13.17 12.12
CA ARG A 343 -10.11 13.73 12.19
C ARG A 343 -10.66 14.05 10.80
N GLN A 344 -9.86 14.65 9.94
CA GLN A 344 -10.26 15.02 8.59
C GLN A 344 -10.54 13.78 7.71
N SER A 345 -9.68 12.78 7.79
CA SER A 345 -9.83 11.55 7.02
C SER A 345 -10.92 10.63 7.61
N GLY A 346 -10.67 10.05 8.79
CA GLY A 346 -11.58 9.08 9.40
C GLY A 346 -12.87 9.69 9.94
N GLY A 347 -12.81 10.91 10.46
CA GLY A 347 -13.96 11.61 11.06
C GLY A 347 -14.88 12.21 10.01
N GLU A 348 -14.36 13.16 9.23
CA GLU A 348 -15.15 13.86 8.20
C GLU A 348 -15.32 13.05 6.90
N GLY A 349 -14.48 12.04 6.66
CA GLY A 349 -14.53 11.22 5.46
C GLY A 349 -13.89 11.85 4.22
N LYS A 350 -13.01 12.85 4.38
CA LYS A 350 -12.35 13.53 3.26
C LYS A 350 -11.13 12.72 2.79
N PRO A 351 -11.08 12.24 1.52
CA PRO A 351 -9.90 11.58 0.96
C PRO A 351 -8.65 12.42 1.13
N THR A 352 -7.65 11.87 1.82
CA THR A 352 -6.50 12.64 2.29
C THR A 352 -5.20 11.90 2.02
N VAL A 353 -4.22 12.61 1.46
CA VAL A 353 -2.83 12.16 1.33
C VAL A 353 -1.97 12.94 2.32
N PHE A 354 -1.42 12.25 3.32
CA PHE A 354 -0.40 12.80 4.18
C PHE A 354 0.97 12.64 3.54
N LEU A 355 1.57 13.74 3.08
CA LEU A 355 2.89 13.78 2.47
C LEU A 355 3.96 14.11 3.52
N PHE A 356 4.95 13.23 3.66
CA PHE A 356 6.02 13.40 4.63
C PHE A 356 7.40 13.02 4.04
N SER A 357 8.36 13.93 4.15
CA SER A 357 9.73 13.75 3.66
C SER A 357 10.68 13.41 4.79
N ASP A 358 11.74 12.66 4.49
CA ASP A 358 12.86 12.42 5.41
C ASP A 358 13.51 13.71 5.96
N THR A 359 13.56 14.77 5.15
CA THR A 359 14.05 16.10 5.55
C THR A 359 13.20 16.78 6.63
N GLN A 360 11.97 16.32 6.85
CA GLN A 360 11.06 16.82 7.88
C GLN A 360 11.19 16.06 9.21
N ILE A 361 12.00 14.99 9.25
CA ILE A 361 12.23 14.19 10.45
C ILE A 361 13.21 14.92 11.37
N LYS A 362 12.67 15.54 12.43
CA LYS A 362 13.47 16.12 13.52
C LYS A 362 13.66 15.19 14.71
N ASP A 363 12.69 14.32 14.93
CA ASP A 363 12.65 13.36 16.02
C ASP A 363 12.24 12.01 15.45
N GLU A 364 12.94 10.94 15.83
CA GLU A 364 12.64 9.59 15.34
C GLU A 364 11.29 9.08 15.84
N GLY A 365 10.74 9.65 16.93
CA GLY A 365 9.38 9.40 17.39
C GLY A 365 8.31 9.75 16.36
N PHE A 366 8.59 10.63 15.40
CA PHE A 366 7.67 10.92 14.30
C PHE A 366 7.48 9.69 13.41
N VAL A 367 8.56 8.95 13.16
CA VAL A 367 8.55 7.74 12.33
C VAL A 367 7.89 6.59 13.09
N GLU A 368 8.05 6.53 14.41
CA GLU A 368 7.32 5.59 15.27
C GLU A 368 5.80 5.81 15.21
N ASP A 369 5.36 7.06 15.33
CA ASP A 369 3.94 7.42 15.21
C ASP A 369 3.38 7.08 13.81
N ILE A 370 4.13 7.36 12.73
CA ILE A 370 3.75 6.95 11.36
C ILE A 370 3.66 5.41 11.25
N ASN A 371 4.62 4.69 11.81
CA ASN A 371 4.63 3.22 11.81
C ASN A 371 3.38 2.65 12.50
N ASN A 372 2.93 3.28 13.59
CA ASN A 372 1.69 2.91 14.27
C ASN A 372 0.46 3.18 13.40
N ILE A 373 0.38 4.33 12.71
CA ILE A 373 -0.74 4.63 11.80
C ILE A 373 -0.77 3.64 10.62
N LEU A 374 0.37 3.36 10.01
CA LEU A 374 0.46 2.38 8.89
C LEU A 374 0.02 0.97 9.29
N ASN A 375 0.18 0.59 10.56
CA ASN A 375 -0.13 -0.76 11.03
C ASN A 375 -1.55 -0.86 11.61
N ALA A 376 -1.87 0.04 12.54
CA ALA A 376 -3.07 0.02 13.36
C ALA A 376 -4.12 1.06 12.95
N GLY A 377 -3.77 2.06 12.13
CA GLY A 377 -4.65 3.18 11.77
C GLY A 377 -4.73 4.27 12.85
N GLU A 378 -3.96 4.14 13.94
CA GLU A 378 -3.94 5.09 15.04
C GLU A 378 -2.60 5.09 15.78
N VAL A 379 -2.37 6.14 16.58
CA VAL A 379 -1.25 6.22 17.54
C VAL A 379 -1.80 6.00 18.95
N PRO A 380 -1.29 5.02 19.72
CA PRO A 380 -1.74 4.76 21.08
C PRO A 380 -1.61 5.98 21.99
N ASN A 381 -2.62 6.22 22.85
CA ASN A 381 -2.64 7.31 23.83
C ASN A 381 -2.45 8.71 23.24
N MET A 382 -2.73 8.91 21.95
CA MET A 382 -2.62 10.23 21.32
C MET A 382 -3.85 11.10 21.58
N PHE A 383 -5.06 10.53 21.54
CA PHE A 383 -6.30 11.24 21.84
C PHE A 383 -6.68 11.11 23.33
N PRO A 384 -6.77 12.23 24.07
CA PRO A 384 -7.43 12.31 25.37
C PRO A 384 -8.89 11.85 25.32
N ASN A 385 -9.45 11.45 26.46
CA ASN A 385 -10.82 10.89 26.52
C ASN A 385 -11.90 11.87 26.07
N ASP A 386 -11.75 13.15 26.37
CA ASP A 386 -12.63 14.23 25.92
C ASP A 386 -12.55 14.43 24.40
N GLU A 387 -11.35 14.41 23.83
CA GLU A 387 -11.15 14.48 22.39
C GLU A 387 -11.70 13.23 21.66
N LYS A 388 -11.59 12.04 22.27
CA LYS A 388 -12.20 10.82 21.74
C LYS A 388 -13.72 10.92 21.69
N ALA A 389 -14.34 11.48 22.73
CA ALA A 389 -15.79 11.67 22.77
C ALA A 389 -16.26 12.55 21.60
N GLY A 390 -15.56 13.65 21.29
CA GLY A 390 -15.88 14.51 20.15
C GLY A 390 -15.75 13.81 18.79
N VAL A 391 -14.75 12.95 18.60
CA VAL A 391 -14.63 12.12 17.38
C VAL A 391 -15.79 11.13 17.28
N ILE A 392 -16.16 10.48 18.39
CA ILE A 392 -17.27 9.52 18.45
C ILE A 392 -18.60 10.20 18.08
N GLU A 393 -18.85 11.42 18.57
CA GLU A 393 -20.04 12.21 18.21
C GLU A 393 -20.08 12.54 16.72
N THR A 394 -18.92 12.74 16.09
CA THR A 394 -18.80 13.02 14.66
C THR A 394 -19.08 11.77 13.80
N VAL A 395 -18.54 10.60 14.17
CA VAL A 395 -18.67 9.38 13.35
C VAL A 395 -19.98 8.61 13.57
N ARG A 396 -20.64 8.76 14.72
CA ARG A 396 -21.91 8.10 15.01
C ARG A 396 -22.99 8.32 13.95
N PRO A 397 -23.33 9.57 13.54
CA PRO A 397 -24.35 9.78 12.51
C PRO A 397 -23.95 9.17 11.16
N ILE A 398 -22.64 9.12 10.86
CA ILE A 398 -22.11 8.51 9.64
C ILE A 398 -22.31 6.99 9.67
N ALA A 399 -21.98 6.33 10.79
CA ALA A 399 -22.21 4.90 10.98
C ALA A 399 -23.69 4.55 10.81
N THR A 400 -24.59 5.33 11.43
CA THR A 400 -26.04 5.14 11.28
C THR A 400 -26.49 5.30 9.84
N LYS A 401 -25.98 6.30 9.11
CA LYS A 401 -26.29 6.52 7.68
C LYS A 401 -25.82 5.36 6.80
N MET A 402 -24.74 4.68 7.17
CA MET A 402 -24.24 3.47 6.51
C MET A 402 -24.97 2.18 6.94
N GLY A 403 -26.00 2.29 7.79
CA GLY A 403 -26.76 1.15 8.28
C GLY A 403 -26.09 0.35 9.39
N LEU A 404 -25.01 0.86 9.99
CA LEU A 404 -24.31 0.22 11.09
C LEU A 404 -24.91 0.65 12.43
N GLN A 405 -25.35 -0.31 13.24
CA GLN A 405 -25.87 -0.08 14.59
C GLN A 405 -24.74 -0.27 15.61
N LEU A 406 -23.91 0.77 15.78
CA LEU A 406 -22.79 0.76 16.73
C LEU A 406 -23.19 1.49 18.01
N GLU A 407 -23.25 0.77 19.13
CA GLU A 407 -23.76 1.32 20.40
C GLU A 407 -22.61 1.74 21.32
N SER A 408 -21.55 0.94 21.39
CA SER A 408 -20.45 1.19 22.31
C SER A 408 -19.44 2.22 21.78
N GLN A 409 -18.79 2.93 22.71
CA GLN A 409 -17.70 3.85 22.37
C GLN A 409 -16.52 3.12 21.69
N LEU A 410 -16.28 1.86 22.05
CA LEU A 410 -15.21 1.04 21.49
C LEU A 410 -15.50 0.67 20.02
N GLU A 411 -16.74 0.30 19.70
CA GLU A 411 -17.14 0.00 18.32
C GLU A 411 -17.05 1.23 17.43
N LEU A 412 -17.51 2.38 17.92
CA LEU A 412 -17.44 3.64 17.18
C LEU A 412 -16.00 4.12 16.98
N TRP A 413 -15.14 3.93 17.99
CA TRP A 413 -13.72 4.19 17.84
C TRP A 413 -13.07 3.25 16.82
N SER A 414 -13.41 1.96 16.86
CA SER A 414 -12.92 0.97 15.89
C SER A 414 -13.38 1.31 14.46
N PHE A 415 -14.63 1.79 14.31
CA PHE A 415 -15.15 2.28 13.04
C PHE A 415 -14.39 3.51 12.55
N PHE A 416 -14.09 4.47 13.43
CA PHE A 416 -13.24 5.62 13.09
C PHE A 416 -11.85 5.17 12.62
N THR A 417 -11.19 4.26 13.35
CA THR A 417 -9.88 3.72 12.97
C THR A 417 -9.91 2.99 11.63
N GLN A 418 -10.98 2.24 11.34
CA GLN A 418 -11.15 1.58 10.04
C GLN A 418 -11.30 2.60 8.91
N ARG A 419 -12.11 3.65 9.11
CA ARG A 419 -12.22 4.75 8.14
C ARG A 419 -10.90 5.47 7.92
N CYS A 420 -10.10 5.68 8.97
CA CYS A 420 -8.74 6.21 8.82
C CYS A 420 -7.91 5.32 7.88
N LYS A 421 -7.92 4.00 8.04
CA LYS A 421 -7.18 3.09 7.15
C LYS A 421 -7.63 3.13 5.71
N GLU A 422 -8.93 3.31 5.46
CA GLU A 422 -9.49 3.29 4.11
C GLU A 422 -9.26 4.62 3.37
N ILE A 423 -9.35 5.75 4.07
CA ILE A 423 -9.44 7.09 3.49
C ILE A 423 -8.11 7.86 3.56
N LEU A 424 -7.26 7.55 4.55
CA LEU A 424 -5.95 8.17 4.71
C LEU A 424 -4.88 7.39 3.94
N HIS A 425 -4.24 8.07 3.00
CA HIS A 425 -3.04 7.59 2.33
C HIS A 425 -1.82 8.31 2.91
N ILE A 426 -0.72 7.59 3.06
CA ILE A 426 0.54 8.16 3.58
C ILE A 426 1.56 8.03 2.48
N ALA A 427 2.16 9.14 2.08
CA ALA A 427 3.19 9.18 1.05
C ALA A 427 4.53 9.64 1.67
N LEU A 428 5.47 8.70 1.78
CA LEU A 428 6.78 8.92 2.37
C LEU A 428 7.83 9.17 1.29
N CYS A 429 8.48 10.33 1.30
CA CYS A 429 9.56 10.66 0.35
C CYS A 429 10.93 10.51 1.04
N PHE A 430 11.57 9.34 0.92
CA PHE A 430 12.82 9.05 1.64
C PHE A 430 14.02 8.90 0.70
N SER A 431 15.15 9.53 1.04
CA SER A 431 16.40 9.33 0.33
C SER A 431 17.03 7.99 0.67
N PRO A 432 17.47 7.18 -0.31
CA PRO A 432 18.24 5.96 -0.04
C PRO A 432 19.69 6.26 0.36
N ILE A 433 20.12 7.52 0.27
CA ILE A 433 21.50 7.93 0.57
C ILE A 433 21.73 7.90 2.09
N GLY A 434 22.76 7.16 2.51
CA GLY A 434 23.19 7.07 3.90
C GLY A 434 22.59 5.88 4.66
N ALA A 435 23.01 5.71 5.92
CA ALA A 435 22.58 4.59 6.75
C ALA A 435 21.15 4.76 7.31
N ALA A 436 20.69 6.00 7.49
CA ALA A 436 19.42 6.33 8.13
C ALA A 436 18.21 5.63 7.48
N PHE A 437 18.17 5.55 6.15
CA PHE A 437 17.11 4.85 5.44
C PHE A 437 17.02 3.38 5.87
N ARG A 438 18.15 2.67 5.82
CA ARG A 438 18.24 1.25 6.17
C ARG A 438 17.94 0.99 7.63
N ASP A 439 18.42 1.86 8.52
CA ASP A 439 18.19 1.75 9.95
C ASP A 439 16.70 1.93 10.27
N ARG A 440 16.02 2.88 9.62
CA ARG A 440 14.57 3.07 9.77
C ARG A 440 13.77 1.90 9.23
N LEU A 441 14.10 1.32 8.08
CA LEU A 441 13.39 0.14 7.57
C LEU A 441 13.51 -1.06 8.52
N ARG A 442 14.65 -1.18 9.23
CA ARG A 442 14.86 -2.23 10.24
C ARG A 442 14.07 -1.96 11.53
N GLN A 443 14.07 -0.71 11.99
CA GLN A 443 13.41 -0.30 13.23
C GLN A 443 11.88 -0.25 13.08
N TYR A 444 11.39 0.12 11.89
CA TYR A 444 9.98 0.36 11.58
C TYR A 444 9.53 -0.47 10.37
N PRO A 445 9.26 -1.78 10.56
CA PRO A 445 8.92 -2.68 9.46
C PRO A 445 7.66 -2.31 8.68
N SER A 446 6.73 -1.53 9.28
CA SER A 446 5.49 -1.13 8.60
C SER A 446 5.77 -0.20 7.41
N LEU A 447 6.92 0.48 7.38
CA LEU A 447 7.35 1.28 6.22
C LEU A 447 7.50 0.44 4.96
N VAL A 448 7.96 -0.81 5.08
CA VAL A 448 8.10 -1.74 3.95
C VAL A 448 6.85 -2.60 3.81
N ASN A 449 6.27 -3.04 4.92
CA ASN A 449 5.16 -4.00 4.87
C ASN A 449 3.84 -3.36 4.43
N CYS A 450 3.58 -2.11 4.83
CA CYS A 450 2.31 -1.43 4.60
C CYS A 450 2.34 -0.50 3.39
N CYS A 451 3.50 -0.01 2.97
CA CYS A 451 3.62 0.83 1.77
C CYS A 451 3.96 0.01 0.52
N THR A 452 3.46 0.46 -0.62
CA THR A 452 4.02 0.12 -1.94
C THR A 452 5.25 1.00 -2.17
N ILE A 453 6.34 0.38 -2.63
CA ILE A 453 7.62 1.06 -2.85
C ILE A 453 7.77 1.38 -4.32
N ASP A 454 8.11 2.63 -4.61
CA ASP A 454 8.43 3.16 -5.94
C ASP A 454 9.76 3.92 -5.89
#